data_AF-A0A9R1X089-F1
#
_entry.id   AF-A0A9R1X089-F1
#
_cell.length_a   1.000
_cell.length_b   1.000
_cell.length_c   1.000
_cell.angle_alpha   90.00
_cell.angle_beta   90.00
_cell.angle_gamma   90.00
#
_symmetry.space_group_name_H-M   'P 1'
#
loop_
_entity.id
_entity.type
_entity.pdbx_description
1 polymer ?
#
loop_
_entity_poly.entity_id
_entity_poly.type
_entity_poly.pdbx_seq_one_letter_code
_entity_poly.pdbx_strand_id
1 'polypeptide(L)'
;MESSGEMVAFPLLITPIETNYRACTIPYRFPSDNPKKPTPTELSWINLFANSIPSFKKRAESDDTVSDAPAKAEKFAQRYTELLEDFKKDPESHGGPPDCIHLCRMRELILREVGFRDIFKKVKEEENAKAITLFKEVVELNDAIEDESKRMENLVRGIFAGNIFDLGSAQLAELFSKDGMSFLASCQNIVPRPWAVIFVDNSGADIVLGILPFARELLRHGTKVVLAANDLPSINDVTYHELLEIISKLKDENGKLLGVDIQNLLIANSGNDLPVIDLASVSQELAYLASDADLVICEGMVSPFLLLLTIRR
;
A
#
# COMPACT_ATOMS: atom_id res chain seq x y z
N MET A 1 18.90 -4.13 12.76
CA MET A 1 19.75 -3.02 12.29
C MET A 1 18.78 -2.06 11.67
N GLU A 2 18.43 -1.00 12.39
CA GLU A 2 17.59 0.08 11.88
C GLU A 2 18.34 0.75 10.74
N SER A 3 17.80 0.66 9.53
CA SER A 3 18.17 1.56 8.43
C SER A 3 17.43 2.89 8.63
N SER A 4 17.60 3.53 9.78
CA SER A 4 16.92 4.79 10.08
C SER A 4 17.73 5.96 9.53
N GLY A 5 17.75 6.08 8.21
CA GLY A 5 17.97 7.38 7.59
C GLY A 5 16.92 8.37 8.12
N GLU A 6 17.30 9.62 8.32
CA GLU A 6 16.36 10.67 8.71
C GLU A 6 15.20 10.74 7.69
N MET A 7 13.96 10.65 8.17
CA MET A 7 12.77 10.75 7.32
C MET A 7 12.54 12.20 6.90
N VAL A 8 12.06 12.41 5.68
CA VAL A 8 11.83 13.73 5.09
C VAL A 8 10.45 13.79 4.45
N ALA A 9 9.95 15.00 4.21
CA ALA A 9 8.71 15.17 3.46
C ALA A 9 8.84 14.75 2.00
N PHE A 10 7.79 14.13 1.47
CA PHE A 10 7.69 13.82 0.05
C PHE A 10 7.74 15.12 -0.78
N PRO A 11 8.62 15.21 -1.80
CA PRO A 11 9.02 16.48 -2.41
C PRO A 11 7.90 17.19 -3.20
N LEU A 12 6.81 16.48 -3.50
CA LEU A 12 5.67 17.02 -4.23
C LEU A 12 4.52 17.49 -3.31
N LEU A 13 4.68 17.39 -1.98
CA LEU A 13 3.72 18.00 -1.06
C LEU A 13 3.75 19.53 -1.16
N ILE A 14 2.56 20.14 -1.11
CA ILE A 14 2.41 21.59 -1.12
C ILE A 14 2.93 22.15 0.21
N THR A 15 3.85 23.11 0.12
CA THR A 15 4.41 23.80 1.30
C THR A 15 3.61 25.07 1.64
N PRO A 16 3.49 25.46 2.92
CA PRO A 16 3.98 24.74 4.10
C PRO A 16 3.11 23.50 4.42
N ILE A 17 3.76 22.39 4.77
CA ILE A 17 3.11 21.07 4.90
C ILE A 17 2.14 21.07 6.07
N GLU A 18 2.50 21.74 7.16
CA GLU A 18 1.78 21.80 8.43
C GLU A 18 0.35 22.35 8.27
N THR A 19 0.11 23.16 7.23
CA THR A 19 -1.22 23.74 6.95
C THR A 19 -1.91 23.13 5.74
N ASN A 20 -1.18 22.48 4.83
CA ASN A 20 -1.72 22.03 3.54
C ASN A 20 -1.83 20.51 3.42
N TYR A 21 -1.20 19.75 4.32
CA TYR A 21 -1.19 18.30 4.28
C TYR A 21 -1.68 17.68 5.59
N ARG A 22 -2.54 16.68 5.45
CA ARG A 22 -2.98 15.79 6.52
C ARG A 22 -3.08 14.39 5.94
N ALA A 23 -2.30 13.45 6.47
CA ALA A 23 -2.30 12.08 5.98
C ALA A 23 -3.64 11.37 6.19
N CYS A 24 -4.22 11.48 7.39
CA CYS A 24 -5.51 10.86 7.71
C CYS A 24 -6.69 11.61 7.04
N THR A 25 -7.27 11.01 6.00
CA THR A 25 -8.39 11.56 5.22
C THR A 25 -9.66 11.78 6.05
N ILE A 26 -9.97 10.85 6.96
CA ILE A 26 -11.21 10.89 7.75
C ILE A 26 -10.90 11.49 9.12
N PRO A 27 -11.41 12.70 9.45
CA PRO A 27 -11.23 13.26 10.77
C PRO A 27 -12.08 12.50 11.78
N TYR A 28 -11.44 11.91 12.80
CA TYR A 28 -12.19 11.25 13.87
C TYR A 28 -12.74 12.24 14.89
N ARG A 29 -12.10 13.41 14.98
CA ARG A 29 -12.37 14.46 15.97
C ARG A 29 -12.16 15.85 15.37
N PHE A 30 -12.94 16.80 15.87
CA PHE A 30 -12.79 18.23 15.65
C PHE A 30 -12.39 18.95 16.95
N PRO A 31 -11.76 20.14 16.88
CA PRO A 31 -11.36 20.91 18.07
C PRO A 31 -12.51 21.29 19.01
N SER A 32 -13.75 21.30 18.52
CA SER A 32 -14.96 21.58 19.31
C SER A 32 -15.46 20.40 20.13
N ASP A 33 -14.97 19.18 19.87
CA ASP A 33 -15.42 17.98 20.57
C ASP A 33 -14.90 17.92 22.01
N ASN A 34 -15.63 17.27 22.90
CA ASN A 34 -15.19 17.10 24.28
C ASN A 34 -13.95 16.18 24.33
N PRO A 35 -12.78 16.65 24.79
CA PRO A 35 -11.54 15.86 24.77
C PRO A 35 -11.61 14.64 25.70
N LYS A 36 -12.46 14.67 26.73
CA LYS A 36 -12.59 13.58 27.72
C LYS A 36 -13.57 12.49 27.32
N LYS A 37 -14.15 12.55 26.13
CA LYS A 37 -15.14 11.56 25.65
C LYS A 37 -14.84 11.17 24.22
N PRO A 38 -14.90 9.86 23.87
CA PRO A 38 -14.71 9.47 22.50
C PRO A 38 -15.85 9.97 21.62
N THR A 39 -15.54 10.35 20.39
CA THR A 39 -16.54 10.70 19.38
C THR A 39 -17.17 9.43 18.78
N PRO A 40 -18.35 9.53 18.13
CA PRO A 40 -18.92 8.39 17.40
C PRO A 40 -17.97 7.83 16.32
N THR A 41 -17.20 8.69 15.65
CA THR A 41 -16.24 8.30 14.62
C THR A 41 -15.07 7.52 15.23
N GLU A 42 -14.48 8.03 16.33
CA GLU A 42 -13.45 7.30 17.08
C GLU A 42 -13.94 5.92 17.49
N LEU A 43 -15.14 5.82 18.08
CA LEU A 43 -15.73 4.54 18.47
C LEU A 43 -15.92 3.59 17.28
N SER A 44 -16.40 4.08 16.16
CA SER A 44 -16.59 3.27 14.95
C SER A 44 -15.27 2.68 14.45
N TRP A 45 -14.23 3.50 14.38
CA TRP A 45 -12.91 3.05 13.94
C TRP A 45 -12.23 2.14 14.96
N ILE A 46 -12.29 2.46 16.25
CA ILE A 46 -11.78 1.56 17.30
C ILE A 46 -12.47 0.18 17.21
N ASN A 47 -13.79 0.15 16.99
CA ASN A 47 -14.51 -1.10 16.81
C ASN A 47 -14.12 -1.84 15.52
N LEU A 48 -13.85 -1.13 14.43
CA LEU A 48 -13.34 -1.72 13.18
C LEU A 48 -12.01 -2.45 13.43
N PHE A 49 -11.06 -1.80 14.12
CA PHE A 49 -9.78 -2.41 14.49
C PHE A 49 -9.93 -3.54 15.51
N ALA A 50 -10.87 -3.44 16.46
CA ALA A 50 -11.16 -4.53 17.39
C ALA A 50 -11.69 -5.78 16.65
N ASN A 51 -12.52 -5.58 15.62
CA ASN A 51 -13.06 -6.67 14.80
C ASN A 51 -11.98 -7.38 13.96
N SER A 52 -10.82 -6.76 13.71
CA SER A 52 -9.71 -7.42 13.02
C SER A 52 -8.87 -8.31 13.94
N ILE A 53 -8.96 -8.17 15.28
CA ILE A 53 -8.12 -8.93 16.23
C ILE A 53 -8.18 -10.45 16.00
N PRO A 54 -9.36 -11.07 15.80
CA PRO A 54 -9.44 -12.52 15.60
C PRO A 54 -8.68 -13.01 14.35
N SER A 55 -8.70 -12.25 13.25
CA SER A 55 -8.00 -12.65 12.02
C SER A 55 -6.48 -12.55 12.18
N PHE A 56 -6.00 -11.45 12.78
CA PHE A 56 -4.57 -11.27 13.10
C PHE A 56 -4.08 -12.32 14.10
N LYS A 57 -4.84 -12.59 15.16
CA LYS A 57 -4.53 -13.65 16.12
C LYS A 57 -4.41 -15.00 15.43
N LYS A 58 -5.42 -15.41 14.66
CA LYS A 58 -5.42 -16.70 13.94
C LYS A 58 -4.21 -16.83 13.00
N ARG A 59 -3.84 -15.74 12.33
CA ARG A 59 -2.67 -15.71 11.46
C ARG A 59 -1.38 -15.86 12.27
N ALA A 60 -1.24 -15.10 13.35
CA ALA A 60 -0.10 -15.16 14.27
C ALA A 60 0.05 -16.53 14.95
N GLU A 61 -1.04 -17.19 15.34
CA GLU A 61 -1.04 -18.56 15.91
C GLU A 61 -0.44 -19.59 14.95
N SER A 62 -0.55 -19.36 13.64
CA SER A 62 -0.07 -20.25 12.58
C SER A 62 1.35 -19.93 12.09
N ASP A 63 2.01 -18.92 12.65
CA ASP A 63 3.38 -18.54 12.30
C ASP A 63 4.37 -19.55 12.91
N ASP A 64 4.85 -20.47 12.09
CA ASP A 64 5.77 -21.55 12.47
C ASP A 64 7.22 -21.08 12.68
N THR A 65 7.53 -19.81 12.35
CA THR A 65 8.85 -19.21 12.57
C THR A 65 9.02 -18.69 14.00
N VAL A 66 7.93 -18.53 14.74
CA VAL A 66 7.92 -17.99 16.11
C VAL A 66 7.70 -19.09 17.13
N SER A 67 8.64 -19.23 18.07
CA SER A 67 8.48 -20.15 19.20
C SER A 67 7.29 -19.74 20.09
N ASP A 68 6.46 -20.71 20.45
CA ASP A 68 5.24 -20.51 21.25
C ASP A 68 4.28 -19.47 20.63
N ALA A 69 4.14 -19.51 19.30
CA ALA A 69 3.28 -18.61 18.54
C ALA A 69 1.84 -18.53 19.09
N PRO A 70 1.17 -19.64 19.49
CA PRO A 70 -0.17 -19.54 20.05
C PRO A 70 -0.28 -18.68 21.32
N ALA A 71 0.66 -18.84 22.27
CA ALA A 71 0.63 -18.03 23.49
C ALA A 71 0.98 -16.56 23.22
N LYS A 72 1.90 -16.29 22.28
CA LYS A 72 2.23 -14.91 21.87
C LYS A 72 1.10 -14.24 21.12
N ALA A 73 0.37 -14.97 20.28
CA ALA A 73 -0.81 -14.48 19.57
C ALA A 73 -1.95 -14.13 20.54
N GLU A 74 -2.16 -14.95 21.58
CA GLU A 74 -3.08 -14.62 22.68
C GLU A 74 -2.65 -13.33 23.38
N LYS A 75 -1.36 -13.21 23.70
CA LYS A 75 -0.81 -11.99 24.33
C LYS A 75 -1.00 -10.75 23.45
N PHE A 76 -0.83 -10.86 22.13
CA PHE A 76 -1.16 -9.79 21.19
C PHE A 76 -2.63 -9.40 21.29
N ALA A 77 -3.54 -10.37 21.17
CA ALA A 77 -4.97 -10.12 21.16
C ALA A 77 -5.43 -9.46 22.47
N GLN A 78 -4.93 -9.93 23.62
CA GLN A 78 -5.21 -9.34 24.92
C GLN A 78 -4.72 -7.89 24.98
N ARG A 79 -3.42 -7.65 24.72
CA ARG A 79 -2.83 -6.30 24.85
C ARG A 79 -3.47 -5.28 23.92
N TYR A 80 -3.76 -5.67 22.68
CA TYR A 80 -4.37 -4.76 21.72
C TYR A 80 -5.84 -4.50 22.06
N THR A 81 -6.59 -5.50 22.55
CA THR A 81 -7.96 -5.30 23.06
C THR A 81 -7.98 -4.32 24.23
N GLU A 82 -7.11 -4.50 25.23
CA GLU A 82 -7.02 -3.62 26.40
C GLU A 82 -6.75 -2.17 25.98
N LEU A 83 -5.80 -1.96 25.08
CA LEU A 83 -5.48 -0.64 24.54
C LEU A 83 -6.65 0.01 23.80
N LEU A 84 -7.37 -0.74 22.97
CA LEU A 84 -8.56 -0.23 22.27
C LEU A 84 -9.69 0.12 23.25
N GLU A 85 -9.89 -0.66 24.30
CA GLU A 85 -10.86 -0.36 25.36
C GLU A 85 -10.46 0.86 26.20
N ASP A 86 -9.17 1.12 26.38
CA ASP A 86 -8.69 2.32 27.05
C ASP A 86 -8.98 3.58 26.23
N PHE A 87 -8.80 3.55 24.90
CA PHE A 87 -9.22 4.68 24.04
C PHE A 87 -10.72 4.97 24.12
N LYS A 88 -11.56 3.94 24.32
CA LYS A 88 -13.02 4.14 24.52
C LYS A 88 -13.34 4.81 25.85
N LYS A 89 -12.47 4.69 26.87
CA LYS A 89 -12.66 5.31 28.19
C LYS A 89 -12.06 6.71 28.24
N ASP A 90 -10.88 6.87 27.65
CA ASP A 90 -10.11 8.10 27.64
C ASP A 90 -9.40 8.26 26.28
N PRO A 91 -9.88 9.13 25.38
CA PRO A 91 -9.25 9.35 24.08
C PRO A 91 -7.79 9.79 24.17
N GLU A 92 -7.39 10.48 25.24
CA GLU A 92 -6.01 10.96 25.44
C GLU A 92 -5.06 9.87 25.97
N SER A 93 -5.60 8.69 26.31
CA SER A 93 -4.77 7.54 26.70
C SER A 93 -3.81 7.14 25.58
N HIS A 94 -2.70 6.48 25.93
CA HIS A 94 -1.74 5.94 24.96
C HIS A 94 -1.23 6.94 23.90
N GLY A 95 -1.27 8.26 24.19
CA GLY A 95 -0.84 9.31 23.27
C GLY A 95 -1.88 9.72 22.23
N GLY A 96 -3.17 9.46 22.48
CA GLY A 96 -4.27 9.88 21.61
C GLY A 96 -4.60 11.38 21.69
N PRO A 97 -5.70 11.83 21.07
CA PRO A 97 -6.78 11.06 20.46
C PRO A 97 -6.35 10.21 19.26
N PRO A 98 -6.95 9.01 19.06
CA PRO A 98 -6.51 8.11 18.00
C PRO A 98 -6.95 8.60 16.62
N ASP A 99 -6.13 8.31 15.62
CA ASP A 99 -6.49 8.32 14.20
C ASP A 99 -6.13 6.98 13.54
N CYS A 100 -6.28 6.85 12.22
CA CYS A 100 -6.00 5.59 11.52
C CYS A 100 -4.53 5.17 11.65
N ILE A 101 -3.60 6.12 11.48
CA ILE A 101 -2.16 5.87 11.58
C ILE A 101 -1.82 5.38 12.98
N HIS A 102 -2.35 6.02 14.02
CA HIS A 102 -2.09 5.64 15.40
C HIS A 102 -2.63 4.23 15.71
N LEU A 103 -3.85 3.89 15.28
CA LEU A 103 -4.41 2.55 15.49
C LEU A 103 -3.60 1.47 14.77
N CYS A 104 -3.20 1.70 13.51
CA CYS A 104 -2.29 0.81 12.78
C CYS A 104 -0.94 0.64 13.50
N ARG A 105 -0.34 1.77 13.92
CA ARG A 105 0.95 1.79 14.61
C ARG A 105 0.93 0.96 15.89
N MET A 106 -0.11 1.12 16.73
CA MET A 106 -0.21 0.35 17.98
C MET A 106 -0.37 -1.14 17.72
N ARG A 107 -1.13 -1.54 16.69
CA ARG A 107 -1.25 -2.96 16.30
C ARG A 107 0.11 -3.56 15.93
N GLU A 108 0.85 -2.90 15.03
CA GLU A 108 2.14 -3.39 14.55
C GLU A 108 3.20 -3.42 15.66
N LEU A 109 3.25 -2.38 16.52
CA LEU A 109 4.15 -2.35 17.67
C LEU A 109 3.90 -3.53 18.61
N ILE A 110 2.64 -3.81 18.97
CA ILE A 110 2.33 -4.92 19.88
C ILE A 110 2.72 -6.27 19.26
N LEU A 111 2.42 -6.50 17.97
CA LEU A 111 2.83 -7.73 17.27
C LEU A 111 4.36 -7.91 17.34
N ARG A 112 5.10 -6.85 17.05
CA ARG A 112 6.58 -6.84 17.07
C ARG A 112 7.14 -7.07 18.46
N GLU A 113 6.58 -6.42 19.47
CA GLU A 113 6.99 -6.57 20.87
C GLU A 113 6.74 -7.98 21.43
N VAL A 114 5.65 -8.65 21.02
CA VAL A 114 5.42 -10.05 21.45
C VAL A 114 6.27 -11.05 20.64
N GLY A 115 6.97 -10.59 19.60
CA GLY A 115 8.00 -11.33 18.88
C GLY A 115 7.64 -11.74 17.46
N PHE A 116 6.51 -11.29 16.91
CA PHE A 116 6.20 -11.51 15.49
C PHE A 116 6.92 -10.50 14.61
N ARG A 117 7.35 -10.92 13.42
CA ARG A 117 7.95 -10.01 12.42
C ARG A 117 7.07 -9.83 11.20
N ASP A 118 6.55 -10.94 10.68
CA ASP A 118 5.69 -10.96 9.51
C ASP A 118 4.74 -12.17 9.57
N ILE A 119 3.60 -11.99 10.22
CA ILE A 119 2.61 -13.07 10.34
C ILE A 119 1.97 -13.44 9.00
N PHE A 120 2.13 -12.60 7.96
CA PHE A 120 1.57 -12.82 6.62
C PHE A 120 2.60 -13.38 5.62
N LYS A 121 3.87 -13.57 6.03
CA LYS A 121 4.96 -13.98 5.13
C LYS A 121 4.58 -15.17 4.24
N LYS A 122 4.09 -16.24 4.87
CA LYS A 122 3.72 -17.48 4.16
C LYS A 122 2.62 -17.26 3.12
N VAL A 123 1.57 -16.52 3.47
CA VAL A 123 0.46 -16.26 2.53
C VAL A 123 0.92 -15.37 1.38
N LYS A 124 1.74 -14.34 1.66
CA LYS A 124 2.36 -13.51 0.63
C LYS A 124 3.20 -14.34 -0.34
N GLU A 125 4.03 -15.26 0.15
CA GLU A 125 4.84 -16.14 -0.69
C GLU A 125 3.98 -17.06 -1.58
N GLU A 126 2.93 -17.66 -1.02
CA GLU A 126 2.00 -18.51 -1.77
C GLU A 126 1.23 -17.73 -2.85
N GLU A 127 0.78 -16.52 -2.54
CA GLU A 127 0.07 -15.65 -3.48
C GLU A 127 0.99 -15.10 -4.56
N ASN A 128 2.19 -14.64 -4.20
CA ASN A 128 3.22 -14.24 -5.14
C ASN A 128 3.57 -15.38 -6.10
N ALA A 129 3.77 -16.60 -5.59
CA ALA A 129 4.07 -17.75 -6.43
C ALA A 129 2.94 -18.05 -7.43
N LYS A 130 1.67 -18.05 -6.98
CA LYS A 130 0.51 -18.23 -7.86
C LYS A 130 0.43 -17.14 -8.91
N ALA A 131 0.56 -15.88 -8.50
CA ALA A 131 0.45 -14.73 -9.40
C ALA A 131 1.58 -14.73 -10.45
N ILE A 132 2.80 -15.07 -10.06
CA ILE A 132 3.94 -15.20 -10.99
C ILE A 132 3.64 -16.21 -12.11
N THR A 133 2.96 -17.32 -11.82
CA THR A 133 2.60 -18.29 -12.87
C THR A 133 1.64 -17.75 -13.93
N LEU A 134 0.84 -16.75 -13.57
CA LEU A 134 -0.17 -16.12 -14.45
C LEU A 134 0.37 -14.87 -15.15
N PHE A 135 1.49 -14.32 -14.70
CA PHE A 135 2.02 -13.03 -15.15
C PHE A 135 2.16 -12.94 -16.67
N LYS A 136 2.74 -13.99 -17.28
CA LYS A 136 2.95 -14.04 -18.73
C LYS A 136 1.64 -13.95 -19.51
N GLU A 137 0.65 -14.75 -19.14
CA GLU A 137 -0.65 -14.79 -19.81
C GLU A 137 -1.37 -13.44 -19.68
N VAL A 138 -1.39 -12.85 -18.48
CA VAL A 138 -2.00 -11.53 -18.24
C VAL A 138 -1.34 -10.45 -19.11
N VAL A 139 -0.02 -10.46 -19.23
CA VAL A 139 0.70 -9.51 -20.08
C VAL A 139 0.39 -9.73 -21.57
N GLU A 140 0.38 -10.97 -22.05
CA GLU A 140 0.06 -11.30 -23.44
C GLU A 140 -1.37 -10.87 -23.81
N LEU A 141 -2.34 -11.04 -22.90
CA LEU A 141 -3.71 -10.57 -23.08
C LEU A 141 -3.80 -9.04 -23.21
N ASN A 142 -3.02 -8.30 -22.42
CA ASN A 142 -2.94 -6.84 -22.54
C ASN A 142 -2.25 -6.41 -23.85
N ASP A 143 -1.14 -7.06 -24.21
CA ASP A 143 -0.39 -6.75 -25.43
C ASP A 143 -1.22 -6.99 -26.71
N ALA A 144 -2.20 -7.90 -26.66
CA ALA A 144 -3.13 -8.17 -27.76
C ALA A 144 -4.16 -7.05 -28.02
N ILE A 145 -4.34 -6.09 -27.10
CA ILE A 145 -5.31 -5.00 -27.25
C ILE A 145 -4.69 -3.89 -28.12
N GLU A 146 -4.88 -3.94 -29.44
CA GLU A 146 -4.24 -2.99 -30.40
C GLU A 146 -4.45 -1.51 -30.06
N ASP A 147 -5.65 -1.13 -29.61
CA ASP A 147 -5.98 0.24 -29.21
C ASP A 147 -5.32 0.59 -27.87
N GLU A 148 -4.41 1.57 -27.89
CA GLU A 148 -3.61 1.97 -26.72
C GLU A 148 -4.46 2.49 -25.55
N SER A 149 -5.52 3.24 -25.84
CA SER A 149 -6.40 3.78 -24.79
C SER A 149 -7.17 2.66 -24.09
N LYS A 150 -7.68 1.68 -24.85
CA LYS A 150 -8.33 0.48 -24.30
C LYS A 150 -7.36 -0.42 -23.54
N ARG A 151 -6.11 -0.52 -24.00
CA ARG A 151 -5.06 -1.27 -23.30
C ARG A 151 -4.78 -0.64 -21.94
N MET A 152 -4.61 0.68 -21.90
CA MET A 152 -4.42 1.43 -20.65
C MET A 152 -5.62 1.28 -19.71
N GLU A 153 -6.85 1.38 -20.24
CA GLU A 153 -8.07 1.14 -19.46
C GLU A 153 -8.08 -0.28 -18.85
N ASN A 154 -7.72 -1.30 -19.65
CA ASN A 154 -7.70 -2.68 -19.20
C ASN A 154 -6.64 -2.93 -18.11
N LEU A 155 -5.46 -2.33 -18.24
CA LEU A 155 -4.40 -2.40 -17.22
C LEU A 155 -4.86 -1.78 -15.89
N VAL A 156 -5.56 -0.65 -15.95
CA VAL A 156 -6.11 0.02 -14.77
C VAL A 156 -7.21 -0.80 -14.12
N ARG A 157 -8.08 -1.43 -14.92
CA ARG A 157 -9.02 -2.46 -14.42
C ARG A 157 -8.28 -3.63 -13.77
N GLY A 158 -7.11 -4.00 -14.30
CA GLY A 158 -6.22 -5.01 -13.72
C GLY A 158 -5.70 -4.63 -12.33
N ILE A 159 -5.27 -3.38 -12.13
CA ILE A 159 -4.89 -2.86 -10.80
C ILE A 159 -6.05 -3.03 -9.82
N PHE A 160 -7.25 -2.55 -10.19
CA PHE A 160 -8.43 -2.72 -9.35
C PHE A 160 -8.76 -4.18 -9.06
N ALA A 161 -8.69 -5.05 -10.08
CA ALA A 161 -8.98 -6.47 -9.91
C ALA A 161 -7.96 -7.17 -9.00
N GLY A 162 -6.68 -6.82 -9.10
CA GLY A 162 -5.61 -7.36 -8.25
C GLY A 162 -5.84 -7.05 -6.77
N ASN A 163 -6.11 -5.77 -6.46
CA ASN A 163 -6.43 -5.33 -5.10
C ASN A 163 -7.74 -5.98 -4.57
N ILE A 164 -8.78 -6.10 -5.41
CA ILE A 164 -10.05 -6.77 -5.02
C ILE A 164 -9.87 -8.27 -4.73
N PHE A 165 -9.09 -8.96 -5.56
CA PHE A 165 -8.85 -10.39 -5.43
C PHE A 165 -8.20 -10.70 -4.06
N ASP A 166 -7.34 -9.81 -3.60
CA ASP A 166 -6.70 -9.87 -2.29
C ASP A 166 -7.68 -9.58 -1.14
N LEU A 167 -8.60 -8.62 -1.31
CA LEU A 167 -9.64 -8.28 -0.31
C LEU A 167 -10.79 -9.29 -0.18
N GLY A 168 -10.83 -10.34 -1.01
CA GLY A 168 -11.88 -11.35 -0.98
C GLY A 168 -13.32 -10.83 -1.16
N SER A 169 -13.52 -9.67 -1.80
CA SER A 169 -14.84 -9.02 -1.89
C SER A 169 -15.34 -8.83 -3.33
N ALA A 170 -16.32 -9.63 -3.73
CA ALA A 170 -16.93 -9.65 -5.07
C ALA A 170 -17.79 -8.41 -5.43
N GLN A 171 -17.65 -7.27 -4.74
CA GLN A 171 -18.59 -6.13 -4.86
C GLN A 171 -18.03 -4.89 -5.57
N LEU A 172 -16.73 -4.82 -5.80
CA LEU A 172 -16.08 -3.60 -6.33
C LEU A 172 -15.98 -3.55 -7.86
N ALA A 173 -16.04 -4.70 -8.55
CA ALA A 173 -15.95 -4.76 -10.02
C ALA A 173 -17.13 -4.08 -10.75
N GLU A 174 -18.31 -4.00 -10.14
CA GLU A 174 -19.50 -3.38 -10.75
C GLU A 174 -19.48 -1.83 -10.71
N LEU A 175 -18.79 -1.23 -9.73
CA LEU A 175 -18.77 0.22 -9.51
C LEU A 175 -17.93 0.99 -10.54
N PHE A 176 -16.92 0.34 -11.14
CA PHE A 176 -16.06 0.96 -12.18
C PHE A 176 -16.71 1.12 -13.55
N SER A 177 -17.95 0.66 -13.73
CA SER A 177 -18.68 0.80 -14.99
C SER A 177 -19.26 2.20 -15.22
N LYS A 178 -19.23 3.10 -14.23
CA LYS A 178 -20.02 4.35 -14.27
C LYS A 178 -19.27 5.67 -14.48
N ASP A 179 -17.98 5.82 -14.13
CA ASP A 179 -17.33 7.16 -14.10
C ASP A 179 -15.92 7.26 -14.75
N GLY A 180 -15.56 6.40 -15.71
CA GLY A 180 -14.22 6.31 -16.34
C GLY A 180 -13.67 7.53 -17.12
N MET A 181 -14.28 8.71 -17.03
CA MET A 181 -13.98 9.87 -17.88
C MET A 181 -12.80 10.76 -17.39
N SER A 182 -12.42 10.74 -16.10
CA SER A 182 -11.32 11.60 -15.59
C SER A 182 -9.92 11.00 -15.78
N PHE A 183 -9.82 9.67 -15.78
CA PHE A 183 -8.56 8.95 -15.82
C PHE A 183 -7.96 8.93 -17.24
N LEU A 184 -8.76 8.57 -18.25
CA LEU A 184 -8.30 8.54 -19.66
C LEU A 184 -7.85 9.92 -20.15
N ALA A 185 -8.52 10.98 -19.71
CA ALA A 185 -8.13 12.37 -20.00
C ALA A 185 -6.78 12.75 -19.35
N SER A 186 -6.45 12.16 -18.20
CA SER A 186 -5.16 12.37 -17.53
C SER A 186 -4.02 11.65 -18.25
N CYS A 187 -4.27 10.44 -18.77
CA CYS A 187 -3.33 9.68 -19.61
C CYS A 187 -3.02 10.37 -20.94
N GLN A 188 -4.02 10.99 -21.59
CA GLN A 188 -3.85 11.68 -22.88
C GLN A 188 -3.01 12.97 -22.79
N ASN A 189 -2.85 13.54 -21.59
CA ASN A 189 -2.11 14.78 -21.35
C ASN A 189 -0.71 14.55 -20.75
N ILE A 190 -0.17 13.33 -20.82
CA ILE A 190 1.18 13.02 -20.34
C ILE A 190 2.20 13.48 -21.40
N VAL A 191 2.96 14.52 -21.07
CA VAL A 191 4.03 15.08 -21.92
C VAL A 191 5.27 14.14 -21.97
N PRO A 192 6.14 14.26 -23.00
CA PRO A 192 7.10 13.21 -23.40
C PRO A 192 8.35 13.03 -22.51
N ARG A 193 8.22 13.19 -21.19
CA ARG A 193 9.25 12.73 -20.22
C ARG A 193 8.59 12.16 -18.97
N PRO A 194 7.68 11.17 -19.05
CA PRO A 194 6.89 10.79 -17.91
C PRO A 194 7.81 10.13 -16.87
N TRP A 195 7.87 10.71 -15.67
CA TRP A 195 8.41 10.04 -14.50
C TRP A 195 7.23 9.77 -13.56
N ALA A 196 6.95 8.50 -13.33
CA ALA A 196 5.91 8.02 -12.42
C ALA A 196 6.51 7.47 -11.12
N VAL A 197 5.93 7.84 -9.99
CA VAL A 197 6.16 7.21 -8.69
C VAL A 197 4.88 6.49 -8.28
N ILE A 198 4.97 5.19 -8.02
CA ILE A 198 3.84 4.33 -7.66
C ILE A 198 4.10 3.78 -6.26
N PHE A 199 3.32 4.21 -5.28
CA PHE A 199 3.26 3.56 -3.97
C PHE A 199 2.42 2.31 -4.11
N VAL A 200 3.03 1.15 -3.84
CA VAL A 200 2.39 -0.16 -4.01
C VAL A 200 1.81 -0.67 -2.69
N ASP A 201 0.74 -1.45 -2.76
CA ASP A 201 0.02 -2.01 -1.61
C ASP A 201 0.34 -3.50 -1.46
N ASN A 202 -0.51 -4.40 -1.95
CA ASN A 202 -0.50 -5.81 -1.55
C ASN A 202 0.46 -6.68 -2.36
N SER A 203 0.92 -7.76 -1.72
CA SER A 203 1.56 -8.88 -2.41
C SER A 203 0.58 -9.65 -3.31
N GLY A 204 1.09 -10.62 -4.06
CA GLY A 204 0.26 -11.51 -4.86
C GLY A 204 -0.27 -10.86 -6.12
N ALA A 205 -1.58 -11.03 -6.37
CA ALA A 205 -2.21 -10.60 -7.62
C ALA A 205 -2.16 -9.07 -7.83
N ASP A 206 -2.18 -8.29 -6.74
CA ASP A 206 -2.14 -6.84 -6.79
C ASP A 206 -0.84 -6.33 -7.42
N ILE A 207 0.29 -6.54 -6.74
CA ILE A 207 1.60 -6.17 -7.29
C ILE A 207 1.92 -6.92 -8.58
N VAL A 208 1.72 -8.25 -8.64
CA VAL A 208 2.21 -9.05 -9.77
C VAL A 208 1.34 -8.91 -11.02
N LEU A 209 0.01 -8.91 -10.90
CA LEU A 209 -0.90 -8.93 -12.05
C LEU A 209 -1.58 -7.58 -12.32
N GLY A 210 -1.58 -6.67 -11.35
CA GLY A 210 -2.10 -5.31 -11.50
C GLY A 210 -0.99 -4.31 -11.79
N ILE A 211 -0.17 -4.02 -10.79
CA ILE A 211 0.84 -2.94 -10.85
C ILE A 211 1.96 -3.24 -11.84
N LEU A 212 2.54 -4.45 -11.84
CA LEU A 212 3.68 -4.74 -12.71
C LEU A 212 3.36 -4.72 -14.21
N PRO A 213 2.22 -5.24 -14.70
CA PRO A 213 1.82 -5.06 -16.09
C PRO A 213 1.60 -3.59 -16.46
N PHE A 214 1.01 -2.80 -15.54
CA PHE A 214 0.83 -1.36 -15.74
C PHE A 214 2.18 -0.61 -15.77
N ALA A 215 3.09 -0.89 -14.85
CA ALA A 215 4.44 -0.34 -14.85
C ALA A 215 5.21 -0.75 -16.12
N ARG A 216 5.07 -2.00 -16.57
CA ARG A 216 5.64 -2.48 -17.84
C ARG A 216 5.12 -1.69 -19.03
N GLU A 217 3.83 -1.37 -19.07
CA GLU A 217 3.25 -0.52 -20.11
C GLU A 217 3.90 0.87 -20.13
N LEU A 218 4.01 1.50 -18.97
CA LEU A 218 4.67 2.80 -18.84
C LEU A 218 6.13 2.75 -19.35
N LEU A 219 6.88 1.72 -18.96
CA LEU A 219 8.26 1.50 -19.40
C LEU A 219 8.36 1.31 -20.92
N ARG A 220 7.40 0.59 -21.53
CA ARG A 220 7.33 0.40 -22.98
C ARG A 220 7.19 1.73 -23.74
N HIS A 221 6.54 2.71 -23.14
CA HIS A 221 6.41 4.08 -23.66
C HIS A 221 7.55 5.01 -23.24
N GLY A 222 8.62 4.48 -22.64
CA GLY A 222 9.81 5.24 -22.25
C GLY A 222 9.68 6.00 -20.93
N THR A 223 8.62 5.76 -20.15
CA THR A 223 8.42 6.34 -18.82
C THR A 223 9.46 5.82 -17.84
N LYS A 224 9.99 6.69 -16.98
CA LYS A 224 10.73 6.27 -15.78
C LYS A 224 9.74 5.92 -14.69
N VAL A 225 9.84 4.72 -14.12
CA VAL A 225 8.91 4.23 -13.08
C VAL A 225 9.68 3.96 -11.81
N VAL A 226 9.22 4.54 -10.70
CA VAL A 226 9.69 4.22 -9.34
C VAL A 226 8.57 3.50 -8.62
N LEU A 227 8.79 2.27 -8.18
CA LEU A 227 7.87 1.54 -7.30
C LEU A 227 8.35 1.71 -5.86
N ALA A 228 7.55 2.38 -5.03
CA ALA A 228 7.82 2.64 -3.63
C ALA A 228 7.09 1.62 -2.75
N ALA A 229 7.84 0.78 -2.04
CA ALA A 229 7.30 -0.29 -1.20
C ALA A 229 7.67 -0.10 0.28
N ASN A 230 6.99 -0.79 1.19
CA ASN A 230 7.26 -0.71 2.63
C ASN A 230 8.67 -1.22 2.99
N ASP A 231 9.29 -0.60 3.99
CA ASP A 231 10.55 -1.08 4.60
C ASP A 231 10.29 -2.37 5.37
N LEU A 232 9.28 -2.35 6.24
CA LEU A 232 8.94 -3.46 7.10
C LEU A 232 7.56 -4.03 6.77
N PRO A 233 7.34 -5.33 7.05
CA PRO A 233 6.04 -5.96 6.90
C PRO A 233 4.96 -5.25 7.71
N SER A 234 3.81 -5.10 7.07
CA SER A 234 2.55 -4.65 7.63
C SER A 234 1.46 -5.36 6.84
N ILE A 235 0.59 -6.09 7.53
CA ILE A 235 -0.42 -6.96 6.90
C ILE A 235 0.21 -7.78 5.74
N ASN A 236 -0.39 -7.77 4.56
CA ASN A 236 0.07 -8.45 3.36
C ASN A 236 0.71 -7.50 2.33
N ASP A 237 0.99 -6.26 2.72
CA ASP A 237 1.69 -5.28 1.91
C ASP A 237 3.04 -5.84 1.43
N VAL A 238 3.40 -5.54 0.19
CA VAL A 238 4.69 -5.93 -0.36
C VAL A 238 5.80 -5.05 0.21
N THR A 239 6.87 -5.67 0.71
CA THR A 239 8.06 -4.94 1.16
C THR A 239 9.06 -4.68 0.03
N TYR A 240 9.95 -3.72 0.22
CA TYR A 240 11.06 -3.42 -0.69
C TYR A 240 11.85 -4.66 -1.10
N HIS A 241 12.25 -5.47 -0.12
CA HIS A 241 13.04 -6.68 -0.37
C HIS A 241 12.24 -7.76 -1.12
N GLU A 242 10.96 -7.94 -0.78
CA GLU A 242 10.09 -8.89 -1.48
C GLU A 242 9.84 -8.46 -2.93
N LEU A 243 9.67 -7.15 -3.18
CA LEU A 243 9.49 -6.62 -4.52
C LEU A 243 10.74 -6.84 -5.39
N LEU A 244 11.95 -6.66 -4.84
CA LEU A 244 13.19 -7.00 -5.54
C LEU A 244 13.24 -8.47 -5.94
N GLU A 245 12.83 -9.38 -5.05
CA GLU A 245 12.77 -10.82 -5.33
C GLU A 245 11.72 -11.16 -6.40
N ILE A 246 10.52 -10.56 -6.33
CA ILE A 246 9.46 -10.73 -7.33
C ILE A 246 9.96 -10.29 -8.71
N ILE A 247 10.52 -9.08 -8.80
CA ILE A 247 11.08 -8.56 -10.05
C ILE A 247 12.19 -9.49 -10.57
N SER A 248 13.09 -9.97 -9.71
CA SER A 248 14.14 -10.91 -10.11
C SER A 248 13.60 -12.22 -10.67
N LYS A 249 12.45 -12.71 -10.19
CA LYS A 249 11.80 -13.94 -10.69
C LYS A 249 11.07 -13.72 -12.02
N LEU A 250 10.62 -12.49 -12.30
CA LEU A 250 9.85 -12.14 -13.49
C LEU A 250 10.71 -11.71 -14.69
N LYS A 251 11.97 -11.33 -14.45
CA LYS A 251 12.90 -10.99 -15.53
C LYS A 251 13.16 -12.20 -16.43
N ASP A 252 13.15 -11.97 -17.74
CA ASP A 252 13.61 -12.95 -18.73
C ASP A 252 15.15 -13.05 -18.76
N GLU A 253 15.66 -13.95 -19.60
CA GLU A 253 17.11 -14.20 -19.76
C GLU A 253 17.92 -12.96 -20.17
N ASN A 254 17.27 -11.95 -20.74
CA ASN A 254 17.88 -10.69 -21.14
C ASN A 254 17.69 -9.58 -20.09
N GLY A 255 17.17 -9.92 -18.91
CA GLY A 255 16.90 -8.99 -17.83
C GLY A 255 15.69 -8.09 -18.08
N LYS A 256 14.83 -8.42 -19.04
CA LYS A 256 13.64 -7.64 -19.42
C LYS A 256 12.37 -8.22 -18.80
N LEU A 257 11.30 -7.43 -18.73
CA LEU A 257 9.97 -7.94 -18.37
C LEU A 257 9.19 -8.26 -19.64
N LEU A 258 9.22 -9.54 -20.05
CA LEU A 258 8.55 -10.04 -21.25
C LEU A 258 8.87 -9.15 -22.47
N GLY A 259 10.16 -9.01 -22.77
CA GLY A 259 10.65 -8.22 -23.90
C GLY A 259 10.72 -6.70 -23.71
N VAL A 260 10.15 -6.15 -22.63
CA VAL A 260 10.24 -4.71 -22.30
C VAL A 260 11.45 -4.42 -21.41
N ASP A 261 12.28 -3.48 -21.83
CA ASP A 261 13.44 -3.02 -21.06
C ASP A 261 13.01 -2.36 -19.74
N ILE A 262 13.70 -2.70 -18.66
CA ILE A 262 13.44 -2.20 -17.31
C ILE A 262 14.57 -1.34 -16.75
N GLN A 263 15.50 -0.87 -17.59
CA GLN A 263 16.56 0.07 -17.18
C GLN A 263 16.00 1.34 -16.49
N ASN A 264 14.76 1.71 -16.84
CA ASN A 264 14.05 2.86 -16.29
C ASN A 264 13.11 2.49 -15.11
N LEU A 265 13.14 1.24 -14.64
CA LEU A 265 12.42 0.79 -13.46
C LEU A 265 13.33 0.86 -12.23
N LEU A 266 12.93 1.64 -11.24
CA LEU A 266 13.59 1.73 -9.95
C LEU A 266 12.64 1.21 -8.86
N ILE A 267 13.21 0.50 -7.89
CA ILE A 267 12.49 0.07 -6.69
C ILE A 267 13.06 0.89 -5.54
N ALA A 268 12.19 1.54 -4.77
CA ALA A 268 12.58 2.42 -3.68
C ALA A 268 11.99 1.92 -2.36
N ASN A 269 12.81 1.93 -1.31
CA ASN A 269 12.31 1.73 0.04
C ASN A 269 11.62 3.03 0.51
N SER A 270 10.34 2.97 0.82
CA SER A 270 9.59 4.15 1.28
C SER A 270 9.95 4.58 2.71
N GLY A 271 10.56 3.70 3.50
CA GLY A 271 10.74 3.87 4.95
C GLY A 271 9.46 3.64 5.76
N ASN A 272 8.35 3.27 5.10
CA ASN A 272 7.07 3.02 5.74
C ASN A 272 6.97 1.58 6.28
N ASP A 273 6.19 1.41 7.34
CA ASP A 273 6.05 0.13 8.04
C ASP A 273 4.61 -0.11 8.53
N LEU A 274 3.65 0.52 7.85
CA LEU A 274 2.22 0.52 8.14
C LEU A 274 1.40 0.31 6.85
N PRO A 275 0.12 -0.08 6.93
CA PRO A 275 -0.75 -0.26 5.77
C PRO A 275 -1.41 1.07 5.35
N VAL A 276 -0.85 2.17 5.82
CA VAL A 276 -1.18 3.55 5.52
C VAL A 276 0.14 4.31 5.48
N ILE A 277 0.20 5.40 4.73
CA ILE A 277 1.43 6.18 4.58
C ILE A 277 1.21 7.64 4.95
N ASP A 278 2.15 8.20 5.70
CA ASP A 278 2.26 9.63 5.95
C ASP A 278 3.33 10.21 5.00
N LEU A 279 2.91 10.91 3.95
CA LEU A 279 3.83 11.49 2.97
C LEU A 279 4.64 12.66 3.54
N ALA A 280 4.33 13.18 4.74
CA ALA A 280 5.21 14.11 5.43
C ALA A 280 6.47 13.42 5.98
N SER A 281 6.50 12.08 6.01
CA SER A 281 7.61 11.28 6.51
C SER A 281 7.85 10.06 5.61
N VAL A 282 8.68 10.24 4.59
CA VAL A 282 9.21 9.18 3.70
C VAL A 282 10.74 9.10 3.79
N SER A 283 11.33 8.03 3.29
CA SER A 283 12.78 7.90 3.22
C SER A 283 13.42 8.98 2.34
N GLN A 284 14.66 9.37 2.65
CA GLN A 284 15.46 10.25 1.79
C GLN A 284 15.69 9.68 0.40
N GLU A 285 15.84 8.35 0.28
CA GLU A 285 15.97 7.67 -0.99
C GLU A 285 14.75 7.90 -1.87
N LEU A 286 13.54 7.67 -1.33
CA LEU A 286 12.30 7.88 -2.07
C LEU A 286 12.12 9.36 -2.42
N ALA A 287 12.38 10.27 -1.49
CA ALA A 287 12.28 11.71 -1.76
C ALA A 287 13.24 12.15 -2.88
N TYR A 288 14.47 11.65 -2.89
CA TYR A 288 15.42 11.90 -3.97
C TYR A 288 14.94 11.31 -5.32
N LEU A 289 14.37 10.10 -5.30
CA LEU A 289 13.83 9.45 -6.49
C LEU A 289 12.46 10.00 -6.94
N ALA A 290 11.86 10.93 -6.20
CA ALA A 290 10.56 11.51 -6.53
C ALA A 290 10.62 13.01 -6.85
N SER A 291 11.79 13.64 -6.76
CA SER A 291 11.95 15.11 -6.84
C SER A 291 11.41 15.73 -8.13
N ASP A 292 11.55 15.00 -9.24
CA ASP A 292 11.14 15.43 -10.58
C ASP A 292 10.06 14.51 -11.16
N ALA A 293 9.29 13.83 -10.30
CA ALA A 293 8.17 13.03 -10.76
C ALA A 293 7.02 13.92 -11.26
N ASP A 294 6.43 13.56 -12.39
CA ASP A 294 5.30 14.28 -13.02
C ASP A 294 3.96 13.56 -12.80
N LEU A 295 4.03 12.32 -12.30
CA LEU A 295 2.90 11.48 -11.97
C LEU A 295 3.18 10.74 -10.65
N VAL A 296 2.25 10.85 -9.71
CA VAL A 296 2.25 10.06 -8.48
C VAL A 296 0.99 9.20 -8.49
N ILE A 297 1.13 7.93 -8.11
CA ILE A 297 0.04 6.98 -7.99
C ILE A 297 0.14 6.38 -6.60
N CYS A 298 -0.91 6.51 -5.80
CA CYS A 298 -1.04 5.82 -4.53
C CYS A 298 -2.04 4.69 -4.71
N GLU A 299 -1.53 3.46 -4.72
CA GLU A 299 -2.34 2.26 -4.78
C GLU A 299 -2.80 1.86 -3.35
N GLY A 300 -3.89 1.10 -3.25
CA GLY A 300 -4.50 0.73 -1.97
C GLY A 300 -5.81 1.42 -1.59
N MET A 301 -6.43 0.92 -0.52
CA MET A 301 -7.72 1.40 -0.01
C MET A 301 -7.57 2.47 1.08
N VAL A 302 -8.13 3.66 0.85
CA VAL A 302 -8.66 4.52 1.93
C VAL A 302 -10.13 4.84 1.63
N SER A 303 -10.95 3.80 1.41
CA SER A 303 -12.36 3.92 1.01
C SER A 303 -12.57 4.51 -0.40
N PRO A 304 -13.64 4.13 -1.12
CA PRO A 304 -13.66 3.27 -2.33
C PRO A 304 -12.86 3.73 -3.57
N PHE A 305 -11.90 4.65 -3.43
CA PHE A 305 -11.10 5.18 -4.53
C PHE A 305 -9.65 4.72 -4.38
N LEU A 306 -9.10 4.12 -5.44
CA LEU A 306 -7.69 4.24 -5.74
C LEU A 306 -7.37 5.73 -5.71
N LEU A 307 -6.51 6.15 -4.79
CA LEU A 307 -6.11 7.53 -4.72
C LEU A 307 -5.04 7.75 -5.80
N LEU A 308 -5.48 7.95 -7.04
CA LEU A 308 -4.63 8.47 -8.09
C LEU A 308 -4.37 9.96 -7.79
N LEU A 309 -3.49 10.22 -6.83
CA LEU A 309 -3.01 11.57 -6.51
C LEU A 309 -2.10 12.02 -7.64
N THR A 310 -2.71 12.51 -8.72
CA THR A 310 -1.95 13.18 -9.78
C THR A 310 -1.49 14.53 -9.24
N ILE A 311 -0.37 14.56 -8.52
CA ILE A 311 0.28 15.81 -8.18
C ILE A 311 1.01 16.29 -9.44
N ARG A 312 0.32 17.07 -10.28
CA ARG A 312 0.97 17.82 -11.36
C ARG A 312 1.43 19.17 -10.84
N ARG A 313 2.63 19.58 -11.26
CA ARG A 313 2.98 21.00 -11.35
C ARG A 313 2.27 21.66 -12.54
#